data_AF-A0A524A5P0-F1
#
_entry.id   AF-A0A524A5P0-F1
#
_cell.length_a   1.000
_cell.length_b   1.000
_cell.length_c   1.000
_cell.angle_alpha   90.00
_cell.angle_beta   90.00
_cell.angle_gamma   90.00
#
_symmetry.space_group_name_H-M   'P 1'
#
loop_
_entity.id
_entity.type
_entity.pdbx_description
1 polymer ?
#
loop_
_entity_poly.entity_id
_entity_poly.type
_entity_poly.pdbx_seq_one_letter_code
_entity_poly.pdbx_strand_id
1 'polypeptide(L)'
;MTQQIVDITKAPAIEPVFRPLDQLYTFRRPLEVAEFLDAHPFLGPLLLGAYGQIAQYFESFPDVLLEVVTDPEAQGLVRMFGYIVTSLTPEEAGRRL
;
A
#
# COMPACT_ATOMS: atom_id res chain seq x y z
N MET A 1 20.21 -33.90 16.83
CA MET A 1 18.97 -33.14 16.54
C MET A 1 19.22 -31.69 16.92
N THR A 2 19.70 -30.91 15.96
CA THR A 2 20.18 -29.53 16.23
C THR A 2 19.05 -28.57 15.88
N GLN A 3 18.69 -27.74 16.85
CA GLN A 3 17.57 -26.82 16.83
C GLN A 3 17.75 -25.78 15.71
N GLN A 4 16.71 -25.60 14.91
CA GLN A 4 16.62 -24.58 13.87
C GLN A 4 16.28 -23.25 14.55
N ILE A 5 17.25 -22.36 14.53
CA ILE A 5 17.16 -20.97 14.96
C ILE A 5 16.18 -20.27 14.01
N VAL A 6 15.09 -19.73 14.54
CA VAL A 6 14.15 -18.92 13.76
C VAL A 6 14.81 -17.56 13.51
N ASP A 7 15.14 -17.30 12.25
CA ASP A 7 15.62 -16.01 11.76
C ASP A 7 14.51 -14.95 11.93
N ILE A 8 14.54 -14.22 13.04
CA ILE A 8 13.61 -13.12 13.36
C ILE A 8 13.97 -11.81 12.64
N THR A 9 14.86 -11.83 11.65
CA THR A 9 15.30 -10.65 10.88
C THR A 9 14.91 -10.69 9.40
N LYS A 10 14.05 -11.62 8.99
CA LYS A 10 13.49 -11.59 7.64
C LYS A 10 12.28 -10.65 7.65
N ALA A 11 12.48 -9.42 7.19
CA ALA A 11 11.36 -8.62 6.67
C ALA A 11 10.53 -9.52 5.74
N PRO A 12 9.20 -9.51 5.81
CA PRO A 12 8.36 -10.38 4.99
C PRO A 12 8.83 -10.24 3.55
N ALA A 13 9.17 -11.37 2.93
CA ALA A 13 9.64 -11.36 1.55
C ALA A 13 8.43 -11.04 0.68
N ILE A 14 8.25 -9.75 0.40
CA ILE A 14 7.23 -9.22 -0.50
C ILE A 14 7.28 -10.06 -1.78
N GLU A 15 6.18 -10.76 -2.09
CA GLU A 15 6.11 -11.62 -3.27
C GLU A 15 6.49 -10.82 -4.55
N PRO A 16 7.08 -11.47 -5.57
CA PRO A 16 7.61 -10.78 -6.75
C PRO A 16 6.60 -9.91 -7.50
N VAL A 17 5.29 -10.14 -7.34
CA VAL A 17 4.20 -9.32 -7.92
C VAL A 17 4.06 -7.96 -7.25
N PHE A 18 4.51 -7.81 -6.00
CA PHE A 18 4.40 -6.56 -5.21
C PHE A 18 5.70 -5.75 -5.17
N ARG A 19 6.81 -6.31 -5.68
CA ARG A 19 8.09 -5.62 -5.92
C ARG A 19 8.07 -4.43 -6.91
N PRO A 20 7.02 -4.22 -7.73
CA PRO A 20 6.83 -2.93 -8.40
C PRO A 20 6.01 -1.96 -7.56
N LEU A 21 5.21 -2.40 -6.58
CA LEU A 21 4.36 -1.50 -5.79
C LEU A 21 5.13 -0.75 -4.71
N ASP A 22 6.13 -1.37 -4.09
CA ASP A 22 7.04 -0.73 -3.13
C ASP A 22 7.92 0.38 -3.78
N GLN A 23 8.02 0.39 -5.10
CA GLN A 23 8.67 1.46 -5.87
C GLN A 23 7.73 2.61 -6.24
N LEU A 24 6.42 2.34 -6.30
CA LEU A 24 5.41 3.32 -6.71
C LEU A 24 4.71 3.96 -5.50
N TYR A 25 4.59 3.23 -4.40
CA TYR A 25 3.86 3.64 -3.21
C TYR A 25 4.74 3.63 -1.97
N THR A 26 4.53 4.61 -1.10
CA THR A 26 5.12 4.63 0.24
C THR A 26 4.26 3.81 1.19
N PHE A 27 4.77 2.67 1.69
CA PHE A 27 3.99 1.85 2.62
C PHE A 27 4.07 2.40 4.04
N ARG A 28 2.93 2.85 4.57
CA ARG A 28 2.77 3.18 5.97
C ARG A 28 2.51 1.90 6.75
N ARG A 29 3.43 1.59 7.68
CA ARG A 29 3.51 0.28 8.38
C ARG A 29 3.70 -0.87 7.37
N PRO A 30 4.91 -0.99 6.79
CA PRO A 30 5.17 -1.89 5.66
C PRO A 30 4.75 -3.34 5.86
N LEU A 31 4.87 -3.87 7.08
CA LEU A 31 4.46 -5.24 7.41
C LEU A 31 2.95 -5.44 7.22
N GLU A 32 2.12 -4.55 7.77
CA GLU A 32 0.67 -4.64 7.68
C GLU A 32 0.19 -4.51 6.23
N VAL A 33 0.79 -3.60 5.47
CA VAL A 33 0.50 -3.43 4.03
C VAL A 33 0.90 -4.68 3.24
N ALA A 34 2.10 -5.22 3.47
CA ALA A 34 2.57 -6.42 2.78
C ALA A 34 1.68 -7.64 3.07
N GLU A 35 1.36 -7.88 4.34
CA GLU A 35 0.46 -8.98 4.74
C GLU A 35 -0.93 -8.82 4.12
N PHE A 36 -1.45 -7.59 4.03
CA PHE A 36 -2.74 -7.34 3.39
C PHE A 36 -2.70 -7.58 1.89
N LEU A 37 -1.62 -7.19 1.21
CA LEU A 37 -1.43 -7.45 -0.22
C LEU A 37 -1.28 -8.94 -0.51
N ASP A 38 -0.49 -9.66 0.29
CA ASP A 38 -0.33 -11.12 0.20
C ASP A 38 -1.67 -11.84 0.40
N ALA A 39 -2.50 -11.37 1.32
CA ALA A 39 -3.85 -11.90 1.55
C ALA A 39 -4.84 -11.55 0.41
N HIS A 40 -4.57 -10.52 -0.39
CA HIS A 40 -5.45 -10.03 -1.46
C HIS A 40 -4.69 -9.80 -2.79
N PRO A 41 -4.20 -10.86 -3.47
CA PRO A 41 -3.33 -10.73 -4.64
C PRO A 41 -3.93 -9.95 -5.83
N PHE A 42 -5.26 -9.89 -5.93
CA PHE A 42 -5.96 -9.12 -6.97
C PHE A 42 -5.69 -7.61 -6.88
N LEU A 43 -5.23 -7.11 -5.72
CA LEU A 43 -4.89 -5.70 -5.53
C LEU A 43 -3.60 -5.32 -6.26
N GLY A 44 -2.69 -6.27 -6.51
CA GLY A 44 -1.45 -6.03 -7.26
C GLY A 44 -1.66 -5.28 -8.58
N PRO A 45 -2.35 -5.89 -9.56
CA PRO A 45 -2.63 -5.25 -10.84
C PRO A 45 -3.56 -4.03 -10.72
N LEU A 46 -4.48 -4.02 -9.74
CA LEU A 46 -5.39 -2.90 -9.52
C LEU A 46 -4.62 -1.65 -9.08
N LEU A 47 -3.71 -1.78 -8.12
CA LEU A 47 -2.89 -0.69 -7.61
C LEU A 47 -1.93 -0.18 -8.69
N LEU A 48 -1.35 -1.07 -9.50
CA LEU A 48 -0.52 -0.65 -10.63
C LEU A 48 -1.30 0.23 -11.62
N GLY A 49 -2.53 -0.18 -11.97
CA GLY A 49 -3.42 0.61 -12.82
C GLY A 49 -3.86 1.92 -12.17
N ALA A 50 -4.17 1.88 -10.87
CA ALA A 50 -4.58 3.06 -10.10
C ALA A 50 -3.47 4.11 -10.05
N TYR A 51 -2.20 3.71 -9.82
CA TYR A 51 -1.07 4.63 -9.82
C TYR A 51 -0.95 5.39 -11.13
N GLY A 52 -1.09 4.69 -12.26
CA GLY A 52 -1.08 5.29 -13.58
C GLY A 52 -2.20 6.33 -13.80
N GLN A 53 -3.39 6.09 -13.23
CA GLN A 53 -4.48 7.06 -13.28
C GLN A 53 -4.22 8.26 -12.37
N ILE A 54 -3.75 8.03 -11.13
CA ILE A 54 -3.41 9.10 -10.19
C ILE A 54 -2.36 10.04 -10.79
N ALA A 55 -1.35 9.49 -11.46
CA ALA A 55 -0.29 10.26 -12.12
C ALA A 55 -0.79 11.15 -13.27
N GLN A 56 -1.97 10.89 -13.84
CA GLN A 56 -2.58 11.78 -14.83
C GLN A 56 -3.14 13.07 -14.19
N TYR A 57 -3.48 13.02 -12.90
CA TYR A 57 -4.18 14.10 -12.19
C TYR A 57 -3.28 14.83 -11.18
N PHE A 58 -2.32 14.13 -10.58
CA PHE A 58 -1.49 14.61 -9.46
C PHE A 58 0.01 14.61 -9.77
N GLU A 59 0.37 15.09 -10.97
CA GLU A 59 1.75 15.13 -11.49
C GLU A 59 2.28 13.75 -11.91
N SER A 60 3.36 13.72 -12.69
CA SER A 60 3.85 12.46 -13.30
C SER A 60 4.46 11.46 -12.31
N PHE A 61 4.80 11.90 -11.10
CA PHE A 61 5.37 11.06 -10.03
C PHE A 61 4.69 11.40 -8.70
N PRO A 62 3.42 10.99 -8.52
CA PRO A 62 2.67 11.31 -7.33
C PRO A 62 3.26 10.55 -6.13
N ASP A 63 3.42 11.24 -5.00
CA ASP A 63 3.71 10.60 -3.73
C ASP A 63 2.39 10.06 -3.15
N VAL A 64 2.26 8.74 -3.11
CA VAL A 64 1.05 8.06 -2.64
C VAL A 64 1.41 7.10 -1.53
N LEU A 65 0.80 7.27 -0.35
CA LEU A 65 0.97 6.34 0.76
C LEU A 65 -0.10 5.26 0.73
N LEU A 66 0.28 4.03 1.04
CA LEU A 66 -0.66 2.95 1.36
C LEU A 66 -0.65 2.69 2.86
N GLU A 67 -1.83 2.60 3.48
CA GLU A 67 -1.98 2.25 4.90
C GLU A 67 -3.09 1.22 5.06
N VAL A 68 -2.88 0.28 5.96
CA VAL A 68 -3.94 -0.62 6.44
C VAL A 68 -4.47 -0.05 7.74
N VAL A 69 -5.78 0.19 7.79
CA VAL A 69 -6.48 0.73 8.95
C VAL A 69 -7.44 -0.33 9.46
N THR A 70 -7.30 -0.67 10.73
CA THR A 70 -8.20 -1.54 11.47
C THR A 70 -9.08 -0.71 12.40
N ASP A 71 -10.39 -0.93 12.34
CA ASP A 71 -11.31 -0.32 13.29
C ASP A 71 -11.31 -1.12 14.61
N PRO A 72 -10.89 -0.53 15.74
CA PRO A 72 -10.87 -1.23 17.03
C PRO A 72 -12.28 -1.52 17.57
N GLU A 73 -13.30 -0.76 17.15
CA GLU A 73 -14.69 -0.92 17.57
C GLU A 73 -15.46 -1.87 16.65
N ALA A 74 -15.08 -1.93 15.36
CA ALA A 74 -15.63 -2.86 14.38
C ALA A 74 -14.67 -4.04 14.11
N GLN A 75 -14.71 -5.03 15.00
CA GLN A 75 -13.88 -6.24 14.90
C GLN A 75 -13.98 -6.89 13.50
N GLY A 76 -12.84 -7.09 12.86
CA GLY A 76 -12.72 -7.75 11.55
C GLY A 76 -12.81 -6.82 10.34
N LEU A 77 -13.07 -5.52 10.52
CA LEU A 77 -13.03 -4.54 9.44
C LEU A 77 -11.60 -4.01 9.25
N VAL A 78 -10.87 -4.68 8.37
CA VAL A 78 -9.54 -4.27 7.90
C VAL A 78 -9.70 -3.66 6.52
N ARG A 79 -9.24 -2.42 6.33
CA ARG A 79 -9.30 -1.72 5.03
C ARG A 79 -7.95 -1.16 4.66
N MET A 80 -7.65 -1.15 3.37
CA MET A 80 -6.50 -0.44 2.82
C MET A 80 -6.94 0.91 2.26
N PHE A 81 -6.15 1.93 2.55
CA PHE A 81 -6.33 3.29 2.06
C PHE A 81 -5.11 3.75 1.27
N GLY A 82 -5.38 4.48 0.18
CA GLY A 82 -4.37 5.23 -0.56
C GLY A 82 -4.50 6.71 -0.26
N TYR A 83 -3.42 7.36 0.17
CA TYR A 83 -3.36 8.80 0.45
C TYR A 83 -2.46 9.48 -0.56
N ILE A 84 -3.01 10.38 -1.36
CA ILE A 84 -2.24 11.17 -2.32
C ILE A 84 -1.69 12.39 -1.58
N VAL A 85 -0.36 12.53 -1.50
CA VAL A 85 0.28 13.71 -0.93
C VAL A 85 0.29 14.80 -1.98
N THR A 86 -0.33 15.93 -1.66
CA THR A 86 -0.42 17.07 -2.56
C THR A 86 -0.50 18.37 -1.77
N SER A 87 -0.03 19.46 -2.38
CA SER A 87 -0.18 20.81 -1.83
C SER A 87 -1.55 21.43 -2.11
N LEU A 88 -2.40 20.75 -2.89
CA LEU A 88 -3.76 21.20 -3.19
C LEU A 88 -4.65 21.13 -1.94
N THR A 89 -5.63 22.02 -1.89
CA THR A 89 -6.71 21.89 -0.91
C THR A 89 -7.57 20.65 -1.22
N PRO A 90 -8.28 20.08 -0.23
CA PRO A 90 -9.16 18.94 -0.47
C PRO A 90 -10.21 19.19 -1.56
N GLU A 91 -10.71 20.42 -1.68
CA GLU A 91 -11.68 20.79 -2.71
C GLU A 91 -11.04 20.79 -4.11
N GLU A 92 -9.84 21.37 -4.25
CA GLU A 92 -9.10 21.35 -5.52
C GLU A 92 -8.69 19.94 -5.93
N ALA A 93 -8.20 19.13 -4.97
CA ALA A 93 -7.85 17.74 -5.19
C ALA A 93 -9.07 16.91 -5.61
N GLY A 94 -10.20 17.10 -4.94
CA GLY A 94 -11.45 16.41 -5.27
C GLY A 94 -11.98 16.74 -6.68
N ARG A 95 -11.74 17.95 -7.18
CA ARG A 95 -12.11 18.34 -8.57
C ARG A 95 -11.22 17.70 -9.64
N ARG A 96 -10.06 17.13 -9.27
CA ARG A 96 -9.16 16.45 -10.21
C ARG A 96 -9.45 14.96 -10.36
N LEU A 97 -10.24 14.37 -9.46
CA LEU A 97 -10.67 12.97 -9.49
C LEU A 97 -12.04 12.84 -10.18
#